data_AF-A0A538Q4H9-F1
#
_entry.id   AF-A0A538Q4H9-F1
#
_cell.length_a   1.000
_cell.length_b   1.000
_cell.length_c   1.000
_cell.angle_alpha   90.00
_cell.angle_beta   90.00
_cell.angle_gamma   90.00
#
_symmetry.space_group_name_H-M   'P 1'
#
loop_
_entity.id
_entity.type
_entity.pdbx_description
1 polymer ?
#
loop_
_entity_poly.entity_id
_entity_poly.type
_entity_poly.pdbx_seq_one_letter_code
_entity_poly.pdbx_strand_id
1 'polypeptide(L)'
;METGQALRETSDALLRDLDVLLTIEEEKRTLEPGNPRLTELAARIEEIARRVLVGTARQHDLTKVAESQVRAGAAGAPETSIDDTVRPIQAILSEWREAERRAATAAPGSAEAAEASALVERLRDEYRRAHEAVIGDH
;
A
#
# COMPACT_ATOMS: atom_id res chain seq x y z
N MET A 1 13.20 7.59 9.80
CA MET A 1 12.71 6.26 9.41
C MET A 1 13.90 5.45 8.99
N GLU A 2 13.98 4.19 9.45
CA GLU A 2 14.94 3.23 8.93
C GLU A 2 14.65 2.92 7.46
N THR A 3 15.69 2.60 6.69
CA THR A 3 15.59 2.42 5.24
C THR A 3 14.64 1.28 4.87
N GLY A 4 14.63 0.19 5.64
CA GLY A 4 13.71 -0.94 5.44
C GLY A 4 12.25 -0.50 5.56
N GLN A 5 11.92 0.25 6.61
CA GLN A 5 10.57 0.77 6.82
C GLN A 5 10.13 1.71 5.68
N ALA A 6 11.03 2.59 5.22
CA ALA A 6 10.75 3.49 4.11
C ALA A 6 10.53 2.72 2.79
N LEU A 7 11.27 1.62 2.57
CA LEU A 7 11.06 0.73 1.42
C LEU A 7 9.71 0.03 1.50
N ARG A 8 9.35 -0.53 2.66
CA ARG A 8 8.05 -1.19 2.87
C ARG A 8 6.89 -0.26 2.60
N GLU A 9 6.89 0.92 3.22
CA GLU A 9 5.84 1.92 2.99
C GLU A 9 5.72 2.35 1.52
N THR A 10 6.87 2.52 0.84
CA THR A 10 6.88 2.90 -0.58
C THR A 10 6.36 1.77 -1.47
N SER A 11 6.78 0.53 -1.20
CA SER A 11 6.32 -0.66 -1.91
C SER A 11 4.82 -0.89 -1.74
N ASP A 12 4.31 -0.78 -0.52
CA ASP A 12 2.88 -0.94 -0.23
C ASP A 12 2.03 0.13 -0.92
N ALA A 13 2.52 1.37 -0.97
CA ALA A 13 1.85 2.45 -1.69
C ALA A 13 1.82 2.19 -3.21
N LEU A 14 2.91 1.69 -3.78
CA LEU A 14 2.99 1.35 -5.20
C LEU A 14 2.05 0.22 -5.57
N LEU A 15 2.02 -0.87 -4.79
CA LEU A 15 1.11 -1.98 -5.05
C LEU A 15 -0.36 -1.53 -5.01
N ARG A 16 -0.74 -0.70 -4.03
CA ARG A 16 -2.10 -0.12 -3.98
C ARG A 16 -2.43 0.71 -5.22
N ASP A 17 -1.53 1.61 -5.63
CA ASP A 17 -1.79 2.45 -6.81
C ASP A 17 -1.85 1.60 -8.10
N LEU A 18 -1.07 0.52 -8.22
CA LEU A 18 -1.12 -0.42 -9.33
C LEU A 18 -2.44 -1.21 -9.37
N ASP A 19 -2.92 -1.71 -8.22
CA ASP A 19 -4.22 -2.39 -8.13
C ASP A 19 -5.36 -1.46 -8.55
N VAL A 20 -5.35 -0.20 -8.08
CA VAL A 20 -6.38 0.79 -8.46
C VAL A 20 -6.32 1.10 -9.96
N LEU A 21 -5.12 1.21 -10.56
CA LEU A 21 -4.98 1.39 -12.00
C LEU A 21 -5.60 0.24 -12.79
N LEU A 22 -5.36 -1.00 -12.36
CA LEU A 22 -5.93 -2.18 -12.99
C LEU A 22 -7.47 -2.11 -12.95
N THR A 23 -8.05 -1.89 -11.77
CA THR A 23 -9.51 -1.80 -11.60
C THR A 23 -10.14 -0.72 -12.49
N ILE A 24 -9.54 0.48 -12.54
CA ILE A 24 -10.09 1.59 -13.33
C ILE A 24 -9.99 1.31 -14.83
N GLU A 25 -8.88 0.74 -15.30
CA GLU A 25 -8.72 0.41 -16.72
C GLU A 25 -9.68 -0.71 -17.14
N GLU A 26 -9.91 -1.70 -16.28
CA GLU A 26 -10.92 -2.74 -16.49
C GLU A 26 -12.33 -2.15 -16.58
N GLU A 27 -12.72 -1.25 -15.67
CA GLU A 27 -14.01 -0.55 -15.75
C GLU A 27 -14.14 0.22 -17.07
N LYS A 28 -13.13 1.03 -17.40
CA LYS A 28 -13.13 1.88 -18.59
C LYS A 28 -13.32 1.07 -19.88
N ARG A 29 -12.72 -0.13 -19.96
CA ARG A 29 -12.86 -1.04 -21.12
C ARG A 29 -14.26 -1.57 -21.35
N THR A 30 -15.14 -1.51 -20.35
CA THR A 30 -16.54 -1.92 -20.47
C THR A 30 -17.48 -0.80 -20.92
N LEU A 31 -16.99 0.45 -20.98
CA LEU A 31 -17.80 1.60 -21.32
C LEU A 31 -17.87 1.81 -22.84
N GLU A 32 -19.08 2.15 -23.31
CA GLU A 32 -19.31 2.49 -24.71
C GLU A 32 -18.57 3.77 -25.14
N PRO A 33 -18.09 3.84 -26.40
CA PRO A 33 -17.51 5.06 -26.95
C PRO A 33 -18.44 6.27 -26.80
N GLY A 34 -17.89 7.41 -26.35
CA GLY A 34 -18.65 8.64 -26.14
C GLY A 34 -19.28 8.76 -24.76
N ASN A 35 -19.17 7.75 -23.89
CA ASN A 35 -19.55 7.89 -22.49
C ASN A 35 -18.65 8.95 -21.79
N PRO A 36 -19.22 10.01 -21.18
CA PRO A 36 -18.44 11.05 -20.51
C PRO A 36 -17.48 10.54 -19.42
N ARG A 37 -17.84 9.44 -18.75
CA ARG A 37 -17.00 8.79 -17.73
C ARG A 37 -15.65 8.31 -18.28
N LEU A 38 -15.54 8.04 -19.58
CA LEU A 38 -14.26 7.67 -20.20
C LEU A 38 -13.18 8.74 -19.97
N THR A 39 -13.56 10.01 -20.10
CA THR A 39 -12.63 11.14 -19.89
C THR A 39 -12.27 11.31 -18.41
N GLU A 40 -13.25 11.14 -17.52
CA GLU A 40 -13.04 11.21 -16.07
C GLU A 40 -12.09 10.09 -15.59
N LEU A 41 -12.35 8.85 -16.01
CA LEU A 41 -11.50 7.70 -15.68
C LEU A 41 -10.10 7.85 -16.29
N ALA A 42 -9.98 8.37 -17.52
CA ALA A 42 -8.68 8.65 -18.13
C ALA A 42 -7.87 9.69 -17.34
N ALA A 43 -8.50 10.78 -16.90
CA ALA A 43 -7.84 11.78 -16.06
C ALA A 43 -7.39 11.19 -14.71
N ARG A 44 -8.22 10.33 -14.11
CA ARG A 44 -7.87 9.63 -12.87
C ARG A 44 -6.70 8.66 -13.05
N ILE A 45 -6.70 7.88 -14.14
CA ILE A 45 -5.56 7.00 -14.51
C ILE A 45 -4.27 7.82 -14.59
N GLU A 46 -4.29 8.97 -15.27
CA GLU A 46 -3.12 9.83 -15.44
C GLU A 46 -2.58 10.34 -14.09
N GLU A 47 -3.47 10.72 -13.18
CA GLU A 47 -3.11 11.15 -11.82
C GLU A 47 -2.42 10.02 -11.04
N ILE A 48 -2.98 8.81 -11.06
CA ILE A 48 -2.42 7.67 -10.33
C ILE A 48 -1.10 7.23 -10.97
N ALA A 49 -1.01 7.20 -12.30
CA ALA A 49 0.21 6.88 -13.03
C ALA A 49 1.37 7.82 -12.67
N ARG A 50 1.08 9.12 -12.48
CA ARG A 50 2.09 10.07 -11.96
C ARG A 50 2.58 9.69 -10.56
N ARG A 51 1.69 9.28 -9.66
CA ARG A 51 2.09 8.83 -8.32
C ARG A 51 2.94 7.56 -8.37
N VAL A 52 2.59 6.61 -9.24
CA VAL A 52 3.41 5.41 -9.49
C VAL A 52 4.80 5.79 -9.99
N LEU A 53 4.91 6.72 -10.95
CA LEU A 53 6.20 7.18 -11.44
C LEU A 53 7.06 7.81 -10.33
N VAL A 54 6.46 8.69 -9.50
CA VAL A 54 7.16 9.29 -8.36
C VAL A 54 7.56 8.22 -7.33
N GLY A 55 6.67 7.27 -7.03
CA GLY A 55 6.93 6.19 -6.09
C GLY A 55 8.04 5.26 -6.55
N THR A 56 8.08 4.89 -7.83
CA THR A 56 9.12 4.02 -8.40
C THR A 56 10.50 4.70 -8.40
N ALA A 57 10.56 6.00 -8.69
CA ALA A 57 11.80 6.78 -8.53
C ALA A 57 12.29 6.77 -7.08
N ARG A 58 11.38 7.02 -6.12
CA ARG A 58 11.71 6.98 -4.69
C ARG A 58 12.17 5.58 -4.24
N GLN A 59 11.50 4.52 -4.69
CA GLN A 59 11.90 3.16 -4.37
C GLN A 59 13.29 2.84 -4.90
N HIS A 60 13.61 3.27 -6.13
CA HIS A 60 14.93 3.09 -6.72
C HIS A 60 16.03 3.78 -5.89
N ASP A 61 15.80 5.01 -5.44
CA ASP A 61 16.76 5.73 -4.59
C ASP A 61 16.92 5.07 -3.22
N LEU A 62 15.82 4.64 -2.59
CA LEU A 62 15.85 3.91 -1.31
C LEU A 62 16.59 2.57 -1.44
N THR A 63 16.41 1.85 -2.55
CA THR A 63 17.13 0.59 -2.83
C THR A 63 18.64 0.82 -2.94
N LYS A 64 19.09 1.91 -3.59
CA LYS A 64 20.51 2.26 -3.63
C LYS A 64 21.06 2.59 -2.25
N VAL A 65 20.28 3.31 -1.43
CA VAL A 65 20.66 3.62 -0.05
C VAL A 65 20.81 2.33 0.76
N ALA A 66 19.82 1.42 0.66
CA ALA A 66 19.85 0.12 1.31
C ALA A 66 21.09 -0.70 0.91
N GLU A 67 21.36 -0.82 -0.39
CA GLU A 67 22.55 -1.50 -0.91
C GLU A 67 23.84 -0.91 -0.33
N SER A 68 23.94 0.43 -0.29
CA SER A 68 25.11 1.10 0.26
C SER A 68 25.31 0.85 1.76
N GLN A 69 24.22 0.82 2.53
CA GLN A 69 24.22 0.58 3.97
C GLN A 69 24.60 -0.86 4.30
N VAL A 70 24.01 -1.84 3.60
CA VAL A 70 24.33 -3.27 3.74
C VAL A 70 25.81 -3.50 3.46
N ARG A 71 26.32 -2.95 2.34
CA ARG A 71 27.75 -3.07 1.98
C ARG A 71 28.68 -2.44 3.02
N ALA A 72 28.25 -1.36 3.66
CA ALA A 72 29.02 -0.67 4.70
C ALA A 72 28.86 -1.29 6.10
N GLY A 73 27.97 -2.28 6.28
CA GLY A 73 27.62 -2.81 7.61
C GLY A 73 27.03 -1.74 8.54
N ALA A 74 26.30 -0.78 7.99
CA ALA A 74 25.76 0.33 8.77
C ALA A 74 24.64 -0.15 9.71
N ALA A 75 24.57 0.41 10.92
CA ALA A 75 23.59 0.04 11.96
C ALA A 75 22.12 0.32 11.60
N GLY A 76 21.83 0.93 10.46
CA GLY A 76 20.47 1.15 9.94
C GLY A 76 20.23 0.50 8.58
N ALA A 77 21.08 -0.46 8.20
CA ALA A 77 20.89 -1.27 7.01
C ALA A 77 19.64 -2.16 7.19
N PRO A 78 18.81 -2.34 6.15
CA PRO A 78 17.74 -3.34 6.21
C PRO A 78 18.30 -4.74 6.46
N GLU A 79 17.74 -5.45 7.45
CA GLU A 79 18.19 -6.79 7.83
C GLU A 79 17.33 -7.91 7.21
N THR A 80 16.07 -7.61 6.89
CA THR A 80 15.11 -8.56 6.32
C THR A 80 14.61 -8.10 4.95
N SER A 81 13.83 -8.94 4.29
CA SER A 81 13.18 -8.55 3.03
C SER A 81 12.19 -7.40 3.25
N ILE A 82 11.82 -6.70 2.18
CA ILE A 82 10.77 -5.67 2.25
C ILE A 82 9.47 -6.27 2.80
N ASP A 83 9.14 -7.52 2.43
CA ASP A 83 7.89 -8.16 2.88
C ASP A 83 7.91 -8.60 4.34
N ASP A 84 9.09 -8.97 4.84
CA ASP A 84 9.30 -9.36 6.23
C ASP A 84 9.56 -8.15 7.15
N THR A 85 9.62 -6.93 6.60
CA THR A 85 9.81 -5.71 7.39
C THR A 85 8.52 -5.42 8.17
N VAL A 86 8.59 -5.53 9.50
CA VAL A 86 7.44 -5.31 10.39
C VAL A 86 7.08 -3.82 10.42
N ARG A 87 5.84 -3.50 10.04
CA ARG A 87 5.33 -2.14 10.12
C ARG A 87 5.06 -1.72 11.57
N PRO A 88 5.25 -0.43 11.93
CA PRO A 88 4.91 0.09 13.23
C PRO A 88 3.44 -0.18 13.57
N ILE A 89 3.19 -0.76 14.75
CA ILE A 89 1.86 -1.10 15.24
C ILE A 89 0.88 0.09 15.13
N GLN A 90 1.35 1.31 15.44
CA GLN A 90 0.51 2.51 15.37
C GLN A 90 0.07 2.86 13.94
N ALA A 91 0.89 2.57 12.93
CA ALA A 91 0.52 2.78 11.53
C ALA A 91 -0.56 1.79 11.11
N ILE A 92 -0.38 0.50 11.43
CA ILE A 92 -1.37 -0.57 11.17
C ILE A 92 -2.70 -0.23 11.85
N LEU A 93 -2.69 0.14 13.14
CA LEU A 93 -3.90 0.51 13.89
C LEU A 93 -4.61 1.74 13.31
N SER A 94 -3.86 2.72 12.82
CA SER A 94 -4.45 3.93 12.23
C SER A 94 -5.17 3.61 10.92
N GLU A 95 -4.56 2.80 10.06
CA GLU A 95 -5.17 2.32 8.82
C GLU A 95 -6.36 1.40 9.09
N TRP A 96 -6.28 0.56 10.12
CA TRP A 96 -7.36 -0.34 10.50
C TRP A 96 -8.59 0.45 10.96
N ARG A 97 -8.43 1.41 11.86
CA ARG A 97 -9.56 2.28 12.28
C ARG A 97 -10.20 3.02 11.11
N GLU A 98 -9.41 3.42 10.12
CA GLU A 98 -9.95 4.05 8.91
C GLU A 98 -10.70 3.06 8.02
N ALA A 99 -10.20 1.83 7.87
CA ALA A 99 -10.89 0.76 7.15
C ALA A 99 -12.22 0.38 7.84
N GLU A 100 -12.25 0.31 9.17
CA GLU A 100 -13.47 0.05 9.94
C GLU A 100 -14.51 1.15 9.77
N ARG A 101 -14.08 2.42 9.79
CA ARG A 101 -14.97 3.56 9.52
C ARG A 101 -15.60 3.45 8.14
N ARG A 102 -14.79 3.18 7.11
CA ARG A 102 -15.28 2.99 5.74
C ARG A 102 -16.24 1.81 5.63
N ALA A 103 -15.93 0.68 6.25
CA ALA A 103 -16.81 -0.48 6.27
C ALA A 103 -18.15 -0.18 6.96
N ALA A 104 -18.15 0.61 8.04
CA ALA A 104 -19.36 0.98 8.76
C ALA A 104 -20.26 1.98 7.99
N THR A 105 -19.68 2.80 7.11
CA THR A 105 -20.43 3.78 6.30
C THR A 105 -20.85 3.25 4.94
N ALA A 106 -20.20 2.20 4.43
CA ALA A 106 -20.49 1.63 3.13
C ALA A 106 -21.89 0.98 3.09
N ALA A 107 -22.57 1.10 1.95
CA ALA A 107 -23.88 0.47 1.76
C ALA A 107 -23.77 -1.06 1.85
N PRO A 108 -24.66 -1.76 2.59
CA PRO A 108 -24.61 -3.22 2.70
C PRO A 108 -24.66 -3.92 1.33
N GLY A 109 -23.73 -4.85 1.10
CA GLY A 109 -23.61 -5.59 -0.16
C GLY A 109 -22.96 -4.83 -1.32
N SER A 110 -22.46 -3.61 -1.09
CA SER A 110 -21.70 -2.87 -2.10
C SER A 110 -20.27 -3.41 -2.26
N ALA A 111 -19.64 -3.10 -3.40
CA ALA A 111 -18.22 -3.38 -3.63
C ALA A 111 -17.33 -2.70 -2.58
N GLU A 112 -17.64 -1.45 -2.22
CA GLU A 112 -16.94 -0.70 -1.17
C GLU A 112 -16.99 -1.41 0.18
N ALA A 113 -18.14 -1.98 0.55
CA ALA A 113 -18.28 -2.74 1.80
C ALA A 113 -17.42 -4.01 1.79
N ALA A 114 -17.36 -4.71 0.65
CA ALA A 114 -16.53 -5.91 0.49
C ALA A 114 -15.03 -5.58 0.57
N GLU A 115 -14.58 -4.52 -0.12
CA GLU A 115 -13.20 -4.06 -0.10
C GLU A 115 -12.76 -3.60 1.30
N ALA A 116 -13.59 -2.80 1.97
CA ALA A 116 -13.31 -2.33 3.31
C ALA A 116 -13.21 -3.50 4.31
N SER A 117 -14.10 -4.49 4.20
CA SER A 117 -14.06 -5.70 5.04
C SER A 117 -12.81 -6.54 4.80
N ALA A 118 -12.43 -6.76 3.53
CA ALA A 118 -11.20 -7.48 3.19
C ALA A 118 -9.94 -6.75 3.70
N LEU A 119 -9.94 -5.41 3.65
CA LEU A 119 -8.88 -4.58 4.20
C LEU A 119 -8.80 -4.71 5.73
N VAL A 120 -9.94 -4.73 6.44
CA VAL A 120 -9.99 -4.93 7.89
C VAL A 120 -9.37 -6.27 8.29
N GLU A 121 -9.76 -7.37 7.64
CA GLU A 121 -9.23 -8.70 7.98
C GLU A 121 -7.72 -8.79 7.72
N ARG A 122 -7.25 -8.27 6.58
CA ARG A 122 -5.81 -8.22 6.28
C ARG A 122 -5.04 -7.41 7.33
N LEU A 123 -5.56 -6.25 7.74
CA LEU A 123 -4.91 -5.42 8.77
C LEU A 123 -4.95 -6.06 10.16
N ARG A 124 -5.98 -6.85 10.47
CA ARG A 124 -6.05 -7.65 11.71
C ARG A 124 -4.97 -8.74 11.73
N ASP A 125 -4.79 -9.46 10.63
CA ASP A 125 -3.72 -10.46 10.49
C ASP A 125 -2.33 -9.83 10.56
N GLU A 126 -2.15 -8.68 9.91
CA GLU A 126 -0.90 -7.92 9.95
C GLU A 126 -0.59 -7.39 11.36
N TYR A 127 -1.59 -6.84 12.06
CA TYR A 127 -1.44 -6.43 13.45
C TYR A 127 -1.02 -7.58 14.35
N ARG A 128 -1.63 -8.77 14.19
CA ARG A 128 -1.27 -9.96 14.96
C ARG A 128 0.20 -10.31 14.76
N ARG A 129 0.67 -10.37 13.51
CA ARG A 129 2.08 -10.65 13.20
C ARG A 129 3.02 -9.59 13.78
N ALA A 130 2.68 -8.31 13.66
CA ALA A 130 3.49 -7.22 14.22
C ALA A 130 3.53 -7.26 15.75
N HIS A 131 2.41 -7.60 16.40
CA HIS A 131 2.31 -7.73 17.84
C HIS A 131 3.08 -8.96 18.37
N GLU A 132 3.00 -10.11 17.67
CA GLU A 132 3.78 -11.31 17.97
C GLU A 132 5.29 -11.06 17.82
N ALA A 133 5.71 -10.33 16.79
CA ALA A 133 7.12 -9.96 16.60
C ALA A 133 7.63 -9.08 17.75
N VAL A 134 6.82 -8.15 18.26
CA VAL A 134 7.21 -7.30 19.41
C VAL A 134 7.28 -8.10 20.72
N ILE A 135 6.38 -9.08 20.92
CA ILE A 135 6.35 -9.90 22.13
C ILE A 135 7.42 -11.00 22.12
N GLY A 136 7.71 -11.60 20.97
CA GLY A 136 8.70 -12.68 20.82
C GLY A 136 10.16 -12.23 20.91
N ASP A 137 10.42 -10.92 20.89
CA ASP A 137 11.74 -10.31 20.99
C ASP A 137 12.10 -9.88 22.44
N HIS A 138 11.31 -10.31 23.44
CA HIS A 138 11.54 -10.15 24.88
C HIS A 138 11.83 -11.48 25.57
#